data_AF-A0A3B8JH68-F1
#
_entry.id   AF-A0A3B8JH68-F1
#
_cell.length_a   1.000
_cell.length_b   1.000
_cell.length_c   1.000
_cell.angle_alpha   90.00
_cell.angle_beta   90.00
_cell.angle_gamma   90.00
#
_symmetry.space_group_name_H-M   'P 1'
#
loop_
_entity.id
_entity.type
_entity.pdbx_description
1 polymer ?
#
loop_
_entity_poly.entity_id
_entity_poly.type
_entity_poly.pdbx_seq_one_letter_code
_entity_poly.pdbx_strand_id
1 'polypeptide(L)'
;MYDTDKRKLVSALCHGAIFFTSLVFPVLIPIAILLVSEDPAVKDNAKEAINFQLNVLLYGAIIAFMAATIILLPLAWILGPLLFIFHWVLPVFA
;
A
#
# COMPACT_ATOMS: atom_id res chain seq x y z
N MET A 1 7.36 10.14 26.42
CA MET A 1 6.05 10.45 25.82
C MET A 1 6.32 10.96 24.41
N TYR A 2 5.66 10.42 23.38
CA TYR A 2 5.86 10.86 21.99
C TYR A 2 4.95 12.03 21.65
N ASP A 3 5.38 12.85 20.69
CA ASP A 3 4.58 13.93 20.15
C ASP A 3 3.40 13.36 19.34
N THR A 4 2.18 13.65 19.80
CA THR A 4 0.94 13.14 19.22
C THR A 4 0.71 13.66 17.80
N ASP A 5 1.04 14.92 17.52
CA ASP A 5 0.79 15.52 16.21
C ASP A 5 1.78 15.00 15.18
N LYS A 6 3.07 14.89 15.57
CA LYS A 6 4.09 14.22 14.76
C LYS A 6 3.68 12.78 14.46
N ARG A 7 3.24 12.02 15.47
CA ARG A 7 2.80 10.64 15.28
C ARG A 7 1.68 10.56 14.24
N LYS A 8 0.61 11.35 14.40
CA LYS A 8 -0.53 11.35 13.46
C LYS A 8 -0.09 11.68 12.04
N LEU A 9 0.76 12.70 11.87
CA LEU A 9 1.23 13.13 10.56
C LEU A 9 2.06 12.04 9.87
N VAL A 10 3.02 11.43 10.58
CA VAL A 10 3.90 10.41 9.99
C VAL A 10 3.13 9.10 9.75
N SER A 11 2.17 8.76 10.60
CA SER A 11 1.24 7.64 10.35
C SER A 11 0.41 7.86 9.09
N ALA A 12 -0.21 9.04 8.94
CA ALA A 12 -0.97 9.38 7.74
C ALA A 12 -0.09 9.35 6.48
N LEU A 13 1.18 9.75 6.59
CA LEU A 13 2.13 9.65 5.49
C LEU A 13 2.46 8.19 5.11
N CYS A 14 2.50 7.25 6.06
CA CYS A 14 2.74 5.83 5.77
C CYS A 14 1.67 5.26 4.84
N HIS A 15 0.40 5.49 5.16
CA HIS A 15 -0.72 4.96 4.36
C HIS A 15 -1.00 5.81 3.12
N GLY A 16 -0.86 7.14 3.22
CA GLY A 16 -1.01 8.06 2.10
C GLY A 16 0.05 7.92 1.02
N ALA A 17 1.23 7.38 1.34
CA ALA A 17 2.33 7.17 0.39
C ALA A 17 1.90 6.45 -0.89
N ILE A 18 0.96 5.51 -0.79
CA ILE A 18 0.49 4.70 -1.91
C ILE A 18 -0.13 5.51 -3.05
N PHE A 19 -0.65 6.71 -2.77
CA PHE A 19 -1.30 7.57 -3.76
C PHE A 19 -0.34 8.42 -4.60
N PHE A 20 0.94 8.52 -4.19
CA PHE A 20 1.85 9.50 -4.77
C PHE A 20 2.62 9.03 -6.02
N THR A 21 2.53 7.76 -6.45
CA THR A 21 3.35 7.28 -7.58
C THR A 21 2.92 5.93 -8.19
N SER A 22 3.41 5.64 -9.41
CA SER A 22 3.24 4.38 -10.14
C SER A 22 3.93 3.20 -9.44
N LEU A 23 3.11 2.32 -8.87
CA LEU A 23 3.29 0.89 -8.51
C LEU A 23 4.54 0.41 -7.73
N VAL A 24 5.72 1.00 -7.85
CA VAL A 24 6.98 0.46 -7.26
C VAL A 24 7.69 1.44 -6.34
N PHE A 25 7.66 2.75 -6.64
CA PHE A 25 8.25 3.77 -5.77
C PHE A 25 7.51 4.08 -4.45
N PRO A 26 6.19 3.83 -4.27
CA PRO A 26 5.51 4.28 -3.06
C PRO A 26 5.98 3.56 -1.77
N VAL A 27 6.58 2.37 -1.89
CA VAL A 27 7.00 1.55 -0.73
C VAL A 27 8.25 2.08 -0.04
N LEU A 28 9.03 2.89 -0.74
CA LEU A 28 10.24 3.50 -0.19
C LEU A 28 9.93 4.48 0.93
N ILE A 29 8.77 5.14 0.90
CA ILE A 29 8.36 6.08 1.95
C ILE A 29 8.16 5.36 3.29
N PRO A 30 7.27 4.35 3.42
CA PRO A 30 7.11 3.64 4.68
C PRO A 30 8.37 2.82 5.06
N ILE A 31 9.18 2.36 4.10
CA ILE A 31 10.51 1.77 4.42
C ILE A 31 11.42 2.81 5.09
N ALA A 32 11.54 4.01 4.52
CA ALA A 32 12.35 5.06 5.11
C ALA A 32 11.84 5.42 6.52
N ILE A 33 10.53 5.56 6.69
CA ILE A 33 9.90 5.83 8.00
C ILE A 33 10.20 4.72 9.00
N LEU A 34 10.10 3.45 8.60
CA LEU A 34 10.39 2.29 9.46
C LEU A 34 11.84 2.30 9.99
N LEU A 35 12.78 2.75 9.16
CA LEU A 35 14.21 2.80 9.48
C LEU A 35 14.59 4.00 10.36
N VAL A 36 13.92 5.15 10.22
CA VAL A 36 14.30 6.40 10.91
C VAL A 36 13.41 6.76 12.11
N SER A 37 12.24 6.12 12.26
CA SER A 37 11.33 6.41 13.37
C SER A 37 11.71 5.65 14.64
N GLU A 38 11.77 6.37 15.76
CA GLU A 38 11.89 5.80 17.11
C GLU A 38 10.51 5.53 17.75
N ASP A 39 9.42 6.05 17.19
CA ASP A 39 8.07 5.84 17.73
C ASP A 39 7.54 4.46 17.31
N PRO A 40 7.27 3.54 18.26
CA PRO A 40 6.82 2.19 17.95
C PRO A 40 5.48 2.16 17.20
N ALA A 41 4.57 3.08 17.49
CA ALA A 41 3.28 3.15 16.78
C ALA A 41 3.48 3.53 15.30
N VAL A 42 4.40 4.46 15.04
CA VAL A 42 4.76 4.85 13.66
C VAL A 42 5.44 3.68 12.93
N LYS A 43 6.30 2.91 13.61
CA LYS A 43 6.95 1.74 13.01
C LYS A 43 5.94 0.65 12.66
N ASP A 44 4.92 0.45 13.48
CA ASP A 44 3.89 -0.55 13.18
C ASP A 44 3.01 -0.12 11.99
N ASN A 45 2.63 1.16 11.91
CA ASN A 45 1.94 1.72 10.73
C ASN A 45 2.82 1.62 9.46
N ALA A 46 4.12 1.86 9.58
CA ALA A 46 5.05 1.71 8.47
C ALA A 46 5.13 0.24 7.98
N LYS A 47 5.18 -0.74 8.88
CA LYS A 47 5.15 -2.17 8.51
C LYS A 47 3.83 -2.54 7.83
N GLU A 48 2.70 -2.05 8.34
CA GLU A 48 1.39 -2.29 7.75
C GLU A 48 1.31 -1.72 6.33
N ALA A 49 1.73 -0.47 6.14
CA ALA A 49 1.77 0.16 4.83
C ALA A 49 2.68 -0.57 3.84
N ILE A 50 3.86 -1.05 4.29
CA ILE A 50 4.75 -1.88 3.46
C ILE A 50 4.04 -3.17 3.05
N ASN A 51 3.45 -3.89 4.02
CA ASN A 51 2.74 -5.14 3.74
C ASN A 51 1.56 -4.93 2.78
N PHE A 52 0.80 -3.85 2.97
CA PHE A 52 -0.31 -3.50 2.11
C PHE A 52 0.14 -3.23 0.67
N GLN A 53 1.17 -2.40 0.48
CA GLN A 53 1.67 -2.07 -0.85
C GLN A 53 2.29 -3.27 -1.58
N LEU A 54 3.02 -4.14 -0.85
CA LEU A 54 3.54 -5.39 -1.42
C LEU A 54 2.41 -6.34 -1.85
N ASN A 55 1.32 -6.44 -1.07
CA ASN A 55 0.15 -7.22 -1.45
C ASN A 55 -0.53 -6.63 -2.70
N VAL A 56 -0.75 -5.31 -2.75
CA VAL A 56 -1.31 -4.66 -3.94
C VAL A 56 -0.45 -4.92 -5.17
N LEU A 57 0.88 -4.81 -5.05
CA LEU A 57 1.80 -5.08 -6.14
C LEU A 57 1.73 -6.55 -6.61
N LEU A 58 1.75 -7.49 -5.66
CA LEU A 58 1.65 -8.92 -5.96
C LEU A 58 0.35 -9.28 -6.66
N TYR A 59 -0.79 -8.86 -6.11
CA TYR A 59 -2.10 -9.11 -6.74
C TYR A 59 -2.24 -8.38 -8.07
N GLY A 60 -1.68 -7.17 -8.20
CA GLY A 60 -1.62 -6.45 -9.46
C GLY A 60 -0.85 -7.24 -10.53
N ALA A 61 0.30 -7.81 -10.17
CA ALA A 61 1.10 -8.65 -11.07
C ALA A 61 0.36 -9.95 -11.46
N ILE A 62 -0.32 -10.61 -10.51
CA ILE A 62 -1.13 -11.80 -10.78
C ILE A 62 -2.26 -11.45 -11.77
N ILE A 63 -3.00 -10.36 -11.53
CA ILE A 63 -4.09 -9.93 -12.40
C ILE A 63 -3.56 -9.52 -13.79
N ALA A 64 -2.42 -8.85 -13.86
CA ALA A 64 -1.77 -8.50 -15.13
C ALA A 64 -1.39 -9.75 -15.93
N PHE A 65 -0.83 -10.78 -15.27
CA PHE A 65 -0.57 -12.07 -15.89
C PHE A 65 -1.84 -12.75 -16.39
N MET A 66 -2.92 -12.74 -15.59
CA MET A 66 -4.21 -13.29 -15.99
C MET A 66 -4.77 -12.58 -17.23
N ALA A 67 -4.70 -11.24 -17.26
CA ALA A 67 -5.15 -10.41 -18.37
C ALA A 67 -4.34 -10.65 -19.66
N ALA A 68 -3.10 -11.12 -19.55
CA ALA A 68 -2.26 -11.48 -20.70
C ALA A 68 -2.71 -12.78 -21.41
N THR A 69 -3.65 -13.53 -20.83
CA THR A 69 -4.16 -14.79 -21.41
C THR A 69 -5.64 -14.70 -21.71
N ILE A 70 -6.08 -15.23 -22.86
CA ILE A 70 -7.50 -15.19 -23.26
C ILE A 70 -8.39 -15.97 -22.28
N ILE A 71 -7.88 -17.07 -21.72
CA ILE A 71 -8.63 -17.96 -20.82
C ILE A 71 -8.91 -17.27 -19.48
N LEU A 72 -7.93 -16.56 -18.91
CA LEU A 72 -8.07 -15.91 -17.60
C LEU A 72 -8.55 -14.46 -17.67
N LEU A 73 -8.63 -13.89 -18.88
CA LEU A 73 -9.09 -12.52 -19.11
C LEU A 73 -10.46 -12.21 -18.47
N PRO A 74 -11.50 -13.07 -18.55
CA PRO A 74 -12.77 -12.80 -17.89
C PRO A 74 -12.63 -12.64 -16.37
N LEU A 75 -11.76 -13.42 -15.74
CA LEU A 75 -11.52 -13.33 -14.30
C LEU A 75 -10.71 -12.08 -13.95
N ALA A 76 -9.74 -11.70 -14.78
CA ALA A 76 -8.99 -10.46 -14.62
C ALA A 76 -9.91 -9.21 -14.68
N TRP A 77 -10.94 -9.24 -15.54
CA TRP A 77 -11.94 -8.16 -15.63
C TRP A 77 -12.79 -7.98 -14.38
N ILE A 78 -12.94 -9.02 -13.55
CA ILE A 78 -13.67 -8.94 -12.28
C ILE A 78 -12.71 -8.52 -11.15
N LEU A 79 -11.55 -9.17 -11.08
CA LEU A 79 -10.58 -8.96 -9.99
C LEU A 79 -9.85 -7.61 -10.09
N GLY A 80 -9.58 -7.13 -11.31
CA GLY A 80 -8.90 -5.85 -11.54
C GLY A 80 -9.64 -4.66 -10.89
N PRO A 81 -10.93 -4.44 -11.22
CA PRO A 81 -11.73 -3.40 -10.57
C PRO A 81 -11.83 -3.57 -9.05
N LEU A 82 -11.93 -4.81 -8.55
CA LEU A 82 -11.98 -5.07 -7.11
C LEU A 82 -10.67 -4.65 -6.42
N LEU A 83 -9.52 -5.04 -6.99
CA LEU A 83 -8.22 -4.62 -6.48
C LEU A 83 -8.05 -3.10 -6.56
N PHE A 84 -8.55 -2.47 -7.62
CA PHE A 84 -8.54 -1.01 -7.75
C PHE A 84 -9.32 -0.33 -6.62
N ILE A 85 -10.53 -0.81 -6.30
CA ILE A 85 -11.31 -0.29 -5.17
C ILE A 85 -10.53 -0.47 -3.86
N PHE A 86 -9.96 -1.65 -3.62
CA PHE A 86 -9.18 -1.91 -2.39
C PHE A 86 -7.93 -1.05 -2.29
N HIS A 87 -7.21 -0.84 -3.40
CA HIS A 87 -6.06 0.05 -3.46
C HIS A 87 -6.40 1.49 -3.06
N TRP A 88 -7.59 1.98 -3.41
CA TRP A 88 -8.00 3.35 -3.08
C TRP A 88 -8.65 3.50 -1.71
N VAL A 89 -9.41 2.50 -1.28
CA VAL A 89 -10.27 2.60 -0.09
C VAL A 89 -9.56 2.16 1.18
N LEU A 90 -8.84 1.03 1.15
CA LEU A 90 -8.26 0.46 2.37
C LEU A 90 -7.17 1.33 3.02
N PRO A 91 -6.28 2.03 2.27
CA PRO A 91 -5.28 2.92 2.87
C PRO A 91 -5.85 4.12 3.63
N VAL A 92 -7.14 4.44 3.45
CA VAL A 92 -7.80 5.53 4.18
C VAL A 92 -8.21 5.08 5.59
N PHE A 93 -8.40 3.78 5.80
CA PHE A 93 -8.86 3.19 7.05
C PHE A 93 -7.74 2.59 7.91
N ALA A 94 -6.56 2.43 7.33
CA ALA A 94 -5.35 1.98 8.01
C ALA A 94 -4.61 3.19 8.61
#